data_AF-A0A934J017-F1
#
_entry.id   AF-A0A934J017-F1
#
_cell.length_a   1.000
_cell.length_b   1.000
_cell.length_c   1.000
_cell.angle_alpha   90.00
_cell.angle_beta   90.00
_cell.angle_gamma   90.00
#
_symmetry.space_group_name_H-M   'P 1'
#
loop_
_entity.id
_entity.type
_entity.pdbx_description
1 polymer ?
#
loop_
_entity_poly.entity_id
_entity_poly.type
_entity_poly.pdbx_seq_one_letter_code
_entity_poly.pdbx_strand_id
1 'polypeptide(L)'
;MSDPVQSETVSSGLPMALGLAAPRPSLAFSAPNAAFVSQLIAARAHMAPQRARRMGTAEGAVGAYGQTARLTQRRMPQGYRKTVVA
;
A
#
# COMPACT_ATOMS: atom_id res chain seq x y z
N MET A 1 20.25 -39.92 31.91
CA MET A 1 19.07 -39.07 31.65
C MET A 1 19.60 -37.65 31.69
N SER A 2 19.81 -37.04 30.52
CA SER A 2 20.56 -35.79 30.37
C SER A 2 19.58 -34.67 30.07
N ASP A 3 19.63 -33.60 30.86
CA ASP A 3 18.75 -32.43 30.76
C ASP A 3 18.85 -31.74 29.39
N PRO A 4 17.74 -31.21 28.85
CA PRO A 4 17.80 -30.43 27.62
C PRO A 4 18.50 -29.10 27.89
N VAL A 5 19.57 -28.84 27.13
CA VAL A 5 20.23 -27.53 27.02
C VAL A 5 19.16 -26.50 26.70
N GLN A 6 18.85 -25.63 27.66
CA GLN A 6 17.97 -24.50 27.46
C GLN A 6 18.64 -23.58 26.45
N SER A 7 18.14 -23.59 25.21
CA SER A 7 18.51 -22.61 24.20
C SER A 7 18.00 -21.24 24.64
N GLU A 8 18.85 -20.47 25.32
CA GLU A 8 18.62 -19.05 25.58
C GLU A 8 18.46 -18.33 24.24
N THR A 9 17.22 -18.16 23.81
CA THR A 9 16.90 -17.28 22.69
C THR A 9 17.05 -15.87 23.22
N VAL A 10 18.18 -15.24 22.91
CA VAL A 10 18.41 -13.82 23.19
C VAL A 10 17.29 -13.04 22.51
N SER A 11 16.30 -12.64 23.30
CA SER A 11 15.18 -11.84 22.83
C SER A 11 15.76 -10.51 22.36
N SER A 12 15.86 -10.33 21.04
CA SER A 12 16.27 -9.05 20.47
C SER A 12 15.22 -8.03 20.86
N GLY A 13 15.64 -6.98 21.56
CA GLY A 13 14.76 -5.92 22.05
C GLY A 13 14.08 -5.23 20.88
N LEU A 14 12.90 -5.70 20.50
CA LEU A 14 11.96 -4.95 19.70
C LEU A 14 11.77 -3.59 20.39
N PRO A 15 11.61 -2.49 19.64
CA PRO A 15 11.39 -1.18 20.24
C PRO A 15 10.21 -1.26 21.20
N MET A 16 10.52 -1.25 22.50
CA MET A 16 9.55 -1.39 23.57
C MET A 16 9.06 0.02 23.91
N ALA A 17 7.74 0.18 24.06
CA ALA A 17 7.15 1.47 24.39
C ALA A 17 7.70 1.96 25.75
N LEU A 18 8.51 3.03 25.73
CA LEU A 18 9.18 3.59 26.92
C LEU A 18 8.24 4.44 27.80
N GLY A 19 6.96 4.54 27.46
CA GLY A 19 6.00 5.39 28.18
C GLY A 19 4.56 5.18 27.75
N LEU A 20 3.64 5.84 28.47
CA LEU A 20 2.22 5.82 28.13
C LEU A 20 2.01 6.37 26.71
N ALA A 21 1.16 5.71 25.93
CA ALA A 21 0.81 6.16 24.60
C ALA A 21 0.21 7.56 24.68
N ALA A 22 0.93 8.56 24.17
CA ALA A 22 0.37 9.89 23.98
C ALA A 22 -0.82 9.77 23.01
N PRO A 23 -1.92 10.52 23.24
CA PRO A 23 -3.00 10.57 22.26
C PRO A 23 -2.40 10.99 20.92
N ARG A 24 -2.48 10.08 19.93
CA ARG A 24 -2.07 10.39 18.56
C ARG A 24 -2.80 11.68 18.18
N PRO A 25 -2.11 12.73 17.74
CA PRO A 25 -2.80 13.87 17.17
C PRO A 25 -3.58 13.31 15.98
N SER A 26 -4.90 13.19 16.13
CA SER A 26 -5.75 13.02 14.97
C SER A 26 -5.47 14.27 14.15
N LEU A 27 -5.01 14.10 12.92
CA LEU A 27 -5.20 15.11 11.91
C LEU A 27 -6.72 15.27 11.86
N ALA A 28 -7.25 16.19 12.67
CA ALA A 28 -8.60 16.66 12.53
C ALA A 28 -8.69 16.99 11.05
N PHE A 29 -9.53 16.24 10.34
CA PHE A 29 -9.76 16.44 8.92
C PHE A 29 -10.54 17.75 8.83
N SER A 30 -9.86 18.87 9.10
CA SER A 30 -10.45 20.19 9.01
C SER A 30 -10.78 20.35 7.54
N ALA A 31 -12.06 20.47 7.22
CA ALA A 31 -12.46 20.85 5.88
C ALA A 31 -11.63 22.10 5.51
N PRO A 32 -10.83 22.04 4.44
CA PRO A 32 -9.95 23.14 4.10
C PRO A 32 -10.79 24.41 3.92
N ASN A 33 -10.37 25.50 4.56
CA ASN A 33 -11.03 26.80 4.41
C ASN A 33 -11.12 27.16 2.91
N ALA A 34 -12.24 27.75 2.47
CA ALA A 34 -12.43 28.23 1.11
C ALA A 34 -11.26 29.08 0.61
N ALA A 35 -10.70 29.95 1.46
CA ALA A 35 -9.53 30.75 1.11
C ALA A 35 -8.30 29.89 0.73
N PHE A 36 -8.06 28.80 1.47
CA PHE A 36 -6.98 27.86 1.17
C PHE A 36 -7.24 27.09 -0.13
N VAL A 37 -8.49 26.64 -0.35
CA VAL A 37 -8.86 25.95 -1.60
C VAL A 37 -8.70 26.88 -2.80
N SER A 38 -9.13 28.14 -2.70
CA SER A 38 -8.95 29.14 -3.75
C SER A 38 -7.47 29.39 -4.06
N GLN A 39 -6.62 29.51 -3.03
CA GLN A 39 -5.17 29.66 -3.22
C GLN A 39 -4.55 28.42 -3.87
N LEU A 40 -4.98 27.21 -3.48
CA LEU A 40 -4.51 25.97 -4.08
C LEU A 40 -4.86 25.87 -5.57
N ILE A 41 -6.09 26.24 -5.94
CA ILE A 41 -6.55 26.24 -7.34
C ILE A 41 -5.77 27.29 -8.15
N ALA A 42 -5.60 28.50 -7.62
CA ALA A 42 -4.81 29.54 -8.27
C ALA A 42 -3.36 29.10 -8.47
N ALA A 43 -2.71 28.54 -7.43
CA ALA A 43 -1.35 28.04 -7.52
C ALA A 43 -1.21 26.88 -8.52
N ARG A 44 -2.22 26.03 -8.65
CA ARG A 44 -2.23 24.93 -9.63
C ARG A 44 -2.16 25.43 -11.08
N ALA A 45 -2.75 26.58 -11.39
CA ALA A 45 -2.68 27.18 -12.73
C ALA A 45 -1.26 27.66 -13.10
N HIS A 46 -0.42 27.95 -12.09
CA HIS A 46 0.95 28.42 -12.28
C HIS A 46 2.01 27.31 -12.19
N MET A 47 1.61 26.07 -11.86
CA MET A 47 2.53 24.93 -11.87
C MET A 47 2.84 24.50 -13.30
N ALA A 48 4.09 24.09 -13.54
CA ALA A 48 4.45 23.47 -14.81
C ALA A 48 3.52 22.29 -15.09
N PRO A 49 2.99 22.14 -16.32
CA PRO A 49 2.11 21.04 -16.65
C PRO A 49 2.81 19.73 -16.31
N GLN A 50 2.22 19.00 -15.35
CA GLN A 50 2.72 17.69 -14.97
C GLN A 50 2.70 16.83 -16.23
N ARG A 51 3.87 16.32 -16.65
CA ARG A 51 4.02 15.59 -17.92
C ARG A 51 2.87 14.60 -18.06
N ALA A 52 2.18 14.62 -19.21
CA ALA A 52 1.01 13.77 -19.47
C ALA A 52 1.27 12.29 -19.12
N ARG A 53 2.51 11.79 -19.30
CA ARG A 53 2.95 10.45 -18.88
C ARG A 53 2.77 10.12 -17.38
N ARG A 54 2.69 11.10 -16.49
CA ARG A 54 2.50 10.93 -15.04
C ARG A 54 1.09 11.28 -14.58
N MET A 55 0.22 11.74 -15.48
CA MET A 55 -1.21 11.80 -15.19
C MET A 55 -1.79 10.45 -15.54
N GLY A 56 -2.13 9.65 -14.53
CA GLY A 56 -2.84 8.39 -14.76
C GLY A 56 -4.12 8.69 -15.51
N THR A 57 -4.28 8.13 -16.71
CA THR A 57 -5.53 8.23 -17.47
C THR A 57 -6.55 7.24 -16.89
N ALA A 58 -7.84 7.54 -17.01
CA ALA A 58 -8.89 6.60 -16.61
C ALA A 58 -8.73 5.26 -17.36
N GLU A 59 -8.34 5.32 -18.63
CA GLU A 59 -8.00 4.13 -19.44
C GLU A 59 -6.82 3.34 -18.86
N GLY A 60 -5.79 4.02 -18.35
CA GLY A 60 -4.66 3.39 -17.66
C GLY A 60 -5.08 2.69 -16.37
N ALA A 61 -6.01 3.27 -15.62
CA ALA A 61 -6.57 2.65 -14.41
C ALA A 61 -7.38 1.39 -14.73
N VAL A 62 -8.23 1.43 -15.75
CA VAL A 62 -9.00 0.26 -16.23
C VAL A 62 -8.07 -0.82 -16.78
N GLY A 63 -7.06 -0.44 -17.57
CA GLY A 63 -6.06 -1.36 -18.10
C GLY A 63 -5.24 -2.07 -17.00
N ALA A 64 -4.99 -1.42 -15.87
CA ALA A 64 -4.26 -2.00 -14.74
C ALA A 64 -5.01 -3.19 -14.09
N TYR A 65 -6.34 -3.14 -14.01
CA TYR A 65 -7.16 -4.28 -13.57
C TYR A 65 -7.06 -5.46 -14.54
N GLY A 66 -7.09 -5.19 -15.85
CA GLY A 66 -6.90 -6.24 -16.87
C GLY A 66 -5.51 -6.87 -16.81
N GLN A 67 -4.47 -6.07 -16.56
CA GLN A 67 -3.09 -6.57 -16.42
C GLN A 67 -2.92 -7.43 -15.16
N THR A 68 -3.43 -6.98 -14.01
CA THR A 68 -3.39 -7.76 -12.78
C THR A 68 -4.21 -9.05 -12.88
N ALA A 69 -5.35 -9.05 -13.59
CA ALA A 69 -6.11 -10.27 -13.86
C ALA A 69 -5.31 -11.30 -14.68
N ARG A 70 -4.56 -10.87 -15.70
CA ARG A 70 -3.67 -11.76 -16.48
C ARG A 70 -2.49 -12.27 -15.66
N LEU A 71 -1.93 -11.41 -14.80
CA LEU A 71 -0.75 -11.73 -14.00
C LEU A 71 -1.06 -12.67 -12.83
N THR A 72 -2.27 -12.55 -12.27
CA THR A 72 -2.78 -13.42 -11.20
C THR A 72 -3.44 -14.70 -11.71
N GLN A 73 -3.55 -14.86 -13.03
CA GLN A 73 -4.09 -16.07 -13.64
C GLN A 73 -3.18 -17.26 -13.29
N ARG A 74 -3.64 -18.10 -12.35
CA ARG A 74 -2.96 -19.32 -11.94
C ARG A 74 -2.93 -20.30 -13.10
N ARG A 75 -1.79 -20.39 -13.78
CA ARG A 75 -1.53 -21.43 -14.79
C ARG A 75 -1.15 -22.72 -14.07
N MET A 76 -1.59 -23.86 -14.62
CA MET A 76 -1.08 -25.13 -14.12
C MET A 76 0.41 -25.25 -14.46
N PRO A 77 1.23 -25.80 -13.54
CA PRO A 77 2.61 -26.14 -13.86
C PRO A 77 2.67 -27.12 -15.03
N GLN A 78 3.77 -27.07 -15.79
CA GLN A 78 3.99 -27.97 -16.90
C GLN A 78 3.95 -29.43 -16.43
N GLY A 79 3.20 -30.28 -17.15
CA GLY A 79 3.04 -31.70 -16.83
C GLY A 79 1.77 -32.06 -16.02
N TYR A 80 1.06 -31.08 -15.46
CA TYR A 80 -0.20 -31.33 -14.74
C TYR A 80 -1.40 -31.25 -15.69
N ARG A 81 -2.36 -32.19 -15.55
CA ARG A 81 -3.62 -32.20 -16.32
C ARG A 81 -4.79 -31.76 -15.45
N LYS A 82 -5.68 -30.93 -16.00
CA LYS A 82 -6.98 -30.62 -15.39
C LYS A 82 -7.97 -31.73 -15.73
N THR A 83 -8.59 -32.35 -14.74
CA THR A 83 -9.79 -33.17 -14.92
C THR A 83 -11.00 -32.25 -14.80
N VAL A 84 -11.80 -32.14 -15.87
CA VAL A 84 -13.08 -31.45 -15.83
C VAL A 84 -14.13 -32.51 -15.53
N VAL A 85 -14.79 -32.41 -14.38
CA VAL A 85 -15.93 -33.27 -14.02
C VAL A 85 -17.20 -32.49 -14.39
N ALA A 86 -18.07 -33.12 -15.18
CA ALA A 86 -19.34 -32.57 -15.64
C ALA A 86 -20.41 -32.62 -14.54
#